data_AF-A0AAD4GCH4-F1
#
_entry.id   AF-A0AAD4GCH4-F1
#
_cell.length_a   1.000
_cell.length_b   1.000
_cell.length_c   1.000
_cell.angle_alpha   90.00
_cell.angle_beta   90.00
_cell.angle_gamma   90.00
#
_symmetry.space_group_name_H-M   'P 1'
#
loop_
_entity.id
_entity.type
_entity.pdbx_description
1 polymer ?
#
loop_
_entity_poly.entity_id
_entity_poly.type
_entity_poly.pdbx_seq_one_letter_code
_entity_poly.pdbx_strand_id
1 'polypeptide(L)'
;MSSLYDLVGPVLPQALRLARYQASANPPQSVNDLQSENDAMNQTPSREEERLLVSNANVMTALEDLFSWIEKDRTSRTSRLSRMESFRFQRAIYRIWLMSVHFKPHPLTLKPGGSAGEHARDRNSELRKSWDDQKSFLQQFSTQELFQIDRLTGFLSWIAQWAVTAERNGLKGPMELNQYNDIEMLVFAGPHAVLRGYEDATIVHLPSEHIDAGPYTQFIEQALSEIAQERQVTVPLGYGFVGFILDNIHDEHDKCRHCDGTANPHISRRRLLPNLYNETNWEHLKGRLNRHGVVPGNLCFNLVEEEPLVQAFSDDWSQLLREMFTCRQDEYAQWSKQDWICGQCWATFFKDTIWRWRLWQKKKAGERIEKDCRYGYKCWEQCQESGLDHAGQFNHLCQPIEQPPFRPPPRAGVDRV
;
A
#
# COMPACT_ATOMS: atom_id res chain seq x y z
N MET A 1 -22.86 -26.65 11.61
CA MET A 1 -22.35 -26.54 10.22
C MET A 1 -23.18 -25.60 9.34
N SER A 2 -24.52 -25.74 9.23
CA SER A 2 -25.34 -24.83 8.39
C SER A 2 -25.08 -23.34 8.66
N SER A 3 -25.11 -22.92 9.93
CA SER A 3 -24.85 -21.52 10.31
C SER A 3 -23.45 -21.01 9.98
N LEU A 4 -22.44 -21.88 9.89
CA LEU A 4 -21.08 -21.47 9.50
C LEU A 4 -20.96 -21.37 7.98
N TYR A 5 -21.64 -22.25 7.25
CA TYR A 5 -21.72 -22.17 5.80
C TYR A 5 -22.46 -20.89 5.35
N ASP A 6 -23.47 -20.46 6.09
CA ASP A 6 -24.17 -19.19 5.81
C ASP A 6 -23.25 -17.96 5.98
N LEU A 7 -22.22 -18.07 6.84
CA LEU A 7 -21.28 -16.99 7.15
C LEU A 7 -20.13 -16.89 6.13
N VAL A 8 -19.46 -18.00 5.82
CA VAL A 8 -18.26 -18.01 4.94
C VAL A 8 -18.51 -18.69 3.59
N GLY A 9 -19.69 -19.27 3.38
CA GLY A 9 -20.09 -19.86 2.11
C GLY A 9 -19.19 -21.04 1.67
N PRO A 10 -18.95 -21.18 0.36
CA PRO A 10 -18.23 -22.33 -0.20
C PRO A 10 -16.75 -22.39 0.15
N VAL A 11 -16.16 -21.33 0.74
CA VAL A 11 -14.75 -21.33 1.19
C VAL A 11 -14.57 -21.76 2.65
N LEU A 12 -15.61 -22.32 3.27
CA LEU A 12 -15.54 -22.87 4.63
C LEU A 12 -14.34 -23.79 4.87
N PRO A 13 -13.94 -24.70 3.94
CA PRO A 13 -12.76 -25.55 4.15
C PRO A 13 -11.47 -24.75 4.40
N GLN A 14 -11.24 -23.69 3.62
CA GLN A 14 -10.04 -22.85 3.75
C GLN A 14 -10.10 -21.97 5.00
N ALA A 15 -11.28 -21.38 5.27
CA ALA A 15 -11.50 -20.56 6.46
C ALA A 15 -11.32 -21.36 7.75
N LEU A 16 -11.88 -22.58 7.80
CA LEU A 16 -11.79 -23.46 8.97
C LEU A 16 -10.36 -23.99 9.16
N ARG A 17 -9.64 -24.30 8.08
CA ARG A 17 -8.21 -24.66 8.15
C ARG A 17 -7.38 -23.56 8.79
N LEU A 18 -7.61 -22.29 8.43
CA LEU A 18 -6.96 -21.14 9.07
C LEU A 18 -7.35 -20.99 10.55
N ALA A 19 -8.65 -21.04 10.87
CA ALA A 19 -9.14 -20.90 12.24
C ALA A 19 -8.57 -22.00 13.16
N ARG A 20 -8.52 -23.25 12.69
CA ARG A 20 -7.90 -24.37 13.40
C ARG A 20 -6.41 -24.14 13.65
N TYR A 21 -5.68 -23.64 12.64
CA TYR A 21 -4.27 -23.31 12.80
C TYR A 21 -4.06 -22.24 13.87
N GLN A 22 -4.86 -21.18 13.84
CA GLN A 22 -4.80 -20.06 14.79
C GLN A 22 -5.23 -20.46 16.21
N ALA A 23 -6.18 -21.40 16.35
CA ALA A 23 -6.64 -21.89 17.66
C ALA A 23 -5.69 -22.93 18.29
N SER A 24 -4.75 -23.48 17.53
CA SER A 24 -3.85 -24.52 18.02
C SER A 24 -2.83 -23.95 19.01
N ALA A 25 -2.76 -24.52 20.22
CA ALA A 25 -1.72 -24.20 21.20
C ALA A 25 -0.32 -24.65 20.73
N ASN A 26 -0.26 -25.69 19.90
CA ASN A 26 0.97 -26.21 19.30
C ASN A 26 0.77 -26.27 17.78
N PRO A 27 0.91 -25.15 17.08
CA PRO A 27 0.73 -25.13 15.64
C PRO A 27 1.75 -26.08 14.96
N PRO A 28 1.35 -26.77 13.88
CA PRO A 28 2.27 -27.58 13.08
C PRO A 28 3.53 -26.79 12.71
N GLN A 29 4.70 -27.40 12.94
CA GLN A 29 6.00 -26.80 12.62
C GLN A 29 6.43 -27.09 11.18
N SER A 30 5.96 -28.20 10.61
CA SER A 30 6.23 -28.58 9.22
C SER A 30 5.00 -28.34 8.35
N VAL A 31 5.25 -27.97 7.09
CA VAL A 31 4.20 -27.84 6.06
C VAL A 31 3.49 -29.17 5.83
N ASN A 32 4.19 -30.30 5.97
CA ASN A 32 3.61 -31.64 5.79
C ASN A 32 2.63 -32.02 6.91
N ASP A 33 2.71 -31.35 8.06
CA ASP A 33 1.83 -31.57 9.20
C ASP A 33 0.57 -30.67 9.13
N LEU A 34 0.49 -29.77 8.15
CA LEU A 34 -0.70 -28.94 7.95
C LEU A 34 -1.86 -29.81 7.44
N GLN A 35 -2.95 -29.83 8.19
CA GLN A 35 -4.19 -30.51 7.78
C GLN A 35 -4.63 -30.07 6.38
N SER A 36 -5.13 -31.00 5.56
CA SER A 36 -5.70 -30.66 4.26
C SER A 36 -7.02 -29.90 4.41
N GLU A 37 -7.49 -29.24 3.35
CA GLU A 37 -8.79 -28.56 3.33
C GLU A 37 -9.95 -29.54 3.60
N ASN A 38 -9.82 -30.80 3.16
CA ASN A 38 -10.82 -31.85 3.41
C ASN A 38 -10.77 -32.34 4.87
N ASP A 39 -9.57 -32.52 5.44
CA ASP A 39 -9.43 -33.00 6.82
C ASP A 39 -9.97 -31.99 7.83
N ALA A 40 -9.80 -30.68 7.56
CA ALA A 40 -10.36 -29.62 8.37
C ALA A 40 -11.90 -29.72 8.51
N MET A 41 -12.57 -30.23 7.47
CA MET A 41 -14.04 -30.40 7.43
C MET A 41 -14.52 -31.66 8.15
N ASN A 42 -13.65 -32.66 8.35
CA ASN A 42 -14.02 -33.94 8.98
C ASN A 42 -14.17 -33.85 10.51
N GLN A 43 -13.88 -32.69 11.09
CA GLN A 43 -13.91 -32.46 12.52
C GLN A 43 -14.91 -31.34 12.86
N THR A 44 -15.64 -31.49 13.96
CA THR A 44 -16.57 -30.45 14.43
C THR A 44 -15.77 -29.23 14.90
N PRO A 45 -16.12 -28.00 14.47
CA PRO A 45 -15.43 -26.80 14.92
C PRO A 45 -15.56 -26.58 16.43
N SER A 46 -14.49 -26.14 17.08
CA SER A 46 -14.54 -25.68 18.47
C SER A 46 -15.16 -24.29 18.58
N ARG A 47 -15.61 -23.91 19.78
CA ARG A 47 -16.16 -22.55 20.02
C ARG A 47 -15.15 -21.44 19.71
N GLU A 48 -13.86 -21.70 19.91
CA GLU A 48 -12.82 -20.72 19.59
C GLU A 48 -12.61 -20.62 18.07
N GLU A 49 -12.63 -21.74 17.36
CA GLU A 49 -12.61 -21.75 15.88
C GLU A 49 -13.81 -21.01 15.29
N GLU A 50 -15.01 -21.17 15.86
CA GLU A 50 -16.21 -20.42 15.44
C GLU A 50 -16.04 -18.90 15.62
N ARG A 51 -15.44 -18.46 16.73
CA ARG A 51 -15.13 -17.03 16.94
C ARG A 51 -14.12 -16.50 15.93
N LEU A 52 -13.05 -17.28 15.68
CA LEU A 52 -12.03 -16.93 14.69
C LEU A 52 -12.62 -16.89 13.28
N LEU A 53 -13.54 -17.79 12.93
CA LEU A 53 -14.27 -17.76 11.65
C LEU A 53 -15.06 -16.46 11.48
N VAL A 54 -15.80 -16.01 12.49
CA VAL A 54 -16.52 -14.72 12.45
C VAL A 54 -15.55 -13.55 12.28
N SER A 55 -14.47 -13.52 13.07
CA SER A 55 -13.46 -12.48 12.98
C SER A 55 -12.80 -12.42 11.59
N ASN A 56 -12.39 -13.59 11.06
CA ASN A 56 -11.73 -13.69 9.76
C ASN A 56 -12.70 -13.37 8.60
N ALA A 57 -13.98 -13.72 8.72
CA ALA A 57 -15.00 -13.39 7.72
C ALA A 57 -15.21 -11.88 7.59
N ASN A 58 -15.13 -11.12 8.70
CA ASN A 58 -15.23 -9.67 8.68
C ASN A 58 -14.06 -9.03 7.91
N VAL A 59 -12.82 -9.46 8.19
CA VAL A 59 -11.62 -9.02 7.45
C VAL A 59 -11.73 -9.37 5.97
N MET A 60 -12.21 -10.58 5.66
CA MET A 60 -12.40 -11.03 4.29
C MET A 60 -13.41 -10.16 3.53
N THR A 61 -14.55 -9.85 4.15
CA THR A 61 -15.60 -9.03 3.55
C THR A 61 -15.07 -7.63 3.24
N ALA A 62 -14.39 -6.99 4.20
CA ALA A 62 -13.82 -5.66 4.00
C ALA A 62 -12.73 -5.63 2.91
N LEU A 63 -11.87 -6.65 2.85
CA LEU A 63 -10.87 -6.78 1.78
C LEU A 63 -11.51 -7.04 0.41
N GLU A 64 -12.60 -7.81 0.36
CA GLU A 64 -13.34 -8.06 -0.88
C GLU A 64 -14.04 -6.80 -1.39
N ASP A 65 -14.70 -6.06 -0.49
CA ASP A 65 -15.29 -4.75 -0.78
C ASP A 65 -14.24 -3.78 -1.34
N LEU A 66 -13.07 -3.72 -0.70
CA LEU A 66 -11.95 -2.89 -1.14
C LEU A 66 -11.38 -3.35 -2.49
N PHE A 67 -11.16 -4.65 -2.68
CA PHE A 67 -10.68 -5.20 -3.95
C PHE A 67 -11.67 -4.92 -5.08
N SER A 68 -12.96 -5.18 -4.84
CA SER A 68 -14.01 -4.91 -5.81
C SER A 68 -14.06 -3.43 -6.16
N TRP A 69 -14.04 -2.56 -5.16
CA TRP A 69 -14.07 -1.13 -5.40
C TRP A 69 -12.87 -0.63 -6.22
N ILE A 70 -11.67 -1.18 -6.00
CA ILE A 70 -10.47 -0.74 -6.71
C ILE A 70 -10.37 -1.33 -8.12
N GLU A 71 -10.63 -2.63 -8.26
CA GLU A 71 -10.26 -3.45 -9.43
C GLU A 71 -11.47 -3.93 -10.26
N LYS A 72 -12.70 -3.86 -9.72
CA LYS A 72 -13.92 -4.35 -10.38
C LYS A 72 -14.90 -3.23 -10.74
N ASP A 73 -15.32 -2.44 -9.76
CA ASP A 73 -16.33 -1.39 -9.89
C ASP A 73 -16.07 -0.28 -8.88
N ARG A 74 -15.47 0.80 -9.38
CA ARG A 74 -15.08 1.98 -8.58
C ARG A 74 -16.24 2.88 -8.18
N THR A 75 -17.45 2.59 -8.64
CA THR A 75 -18.67 3.31 -8.26
C THR A 75 -19.34 2.70 -7.02
N SER A 76 -18.92 1.50 -6.59
CA SER A 76 -19.52 0.75 -5.49
C SER A 76 -18.52 0.50 -4.36
N ARG A 77 -18.89 0.86 -3.12
CA ARG A 77 -18.10 0.58 -1.90
C ARG A 77 -18.28 -0.83 -1.34
N THR A 78 -19.29 -1.53 -1.81
CA THR A 78 -19.53 -2.94 -1.49
C THR A 78 -19.16 -3.80 -2.69
N SER A 79 -18.81 -5.07 -2.42
CA SER A 79 -18.41 -6.04 -3.42
C SER A 79 -19.45 -6.18 -4.53
N ARG A 80 -18.96 -6.12 -5.76
CA ARG A 80 -19.66 -6.42 -7.02
C ARG A 80 -19.06 -7.64 -7.71
N LEU A 81 -18.26 -8.41 -6.97
CA LEU A 81 -17.75 -9.68 -7.46
C LEU A 81 -18.92 -10.64 -7.69
N SER A 82 -18.89 -11.35 -8.81
CA SER A 82 -19.77 -12.49 -9.02
C SER A 82 -19.48 -13.57 -7.97
N ARG A 83 -20.43 -14.50 -7.77
CA ARG A 83 -20.23 -15.62 -6.84
C ARG A 83 -18.94 -16.39 -7.11
N MET A 84 -18.55 -16.53 -8.38
CA MET A 84 -17.33 -17.25 -8.77
C MET A 84 -16.07 -16.40 -8.59
N GLU A 85 -16.13 -15.09 -8.85
CA GLU A 85 -15.05 -14.14 -8.56
C GLU A 85 -14.77 -14.08 -7.05
N SER A 86 -15.81 -13.92 -6.23
CA SER A 86 -15.73 -13.94 -4.77
C SER A 86 -15.17 -15.27 -4.23
N PHE A 87 -15.63 -16.41 -4.74
CA PHE A 87 -15.05 -17.71 -4.36
C PHE A 87 -13.53 -17.79 -4.64
N ARG A 88 -13.09 -17.35 -5.84
CA ARG A 88 -11.66 -17.32 -6.19
C ARG A 88 -10.88 -16.37 -5.30
N PHE A 89 -11.43 -15.17 -5.05
CA PHE A 89 -10.85 -14.16 -4.18
C PHE A 89 -10.64 -14.69 -2.76
N GLN A 90 -11.72 -15.10 -2.10
CA GLN A 90 -11.69 -15.50 -0.70
C GLN A 90 -10.82 -16.74 -0.48
N ARG A 91 -10.90 -17.72 -1.39
CA ARG A 91 -10.07 -18.93 -1.32
C ARG A 91 -8.58 -18.61 -1.37
N ALA A 92 -8.16 -17.72 -2.27
CA ALA A 92 -6.76 -17.32 -2.39
C ALA A 92 -6.30 -16.48 -1.19
N ILE A 93 -7.12 -15.54 -0.69
CA ILE A 93 -6.78 -14.76 0.52
C ILE A 93 -6.63 -15.66 1.75
N TYR A 94 -7.53 -16.63 1.99
CA TYR A 94 -7.38 -17.56 3.12
C TYR A 94 -6.09 -18.39 3.04
N ARG A 95 -5.68 -18.79 1.84
CA ARG A 95 -4.40 -19.51 1.64
C ARG A 95 -3.19 -18.62 1.90
N ILE A 96 -3.20 -17.37 1.40
CA ILE A 96 -2.17 -16.37 1.70
C ILE A 96 -2.11 -16.13 3.22
N TRP A 97 -3.26 -15.99 3.87
CA TRP A 97 -3.33 -15.76 5.31
C TRP A 97 -2.77 -16.94 6.10
N LEU A 98 -3.10 -18.18 5.72
CA LEU A 98 -2.53 -19.36 6.36
C LEU A 98 -1.00 -19.37 6.22
N MET A 99 -0.45 -19.02 5.05
CA MET A 99 0.99 -18.87 4.88
C MET A 99 1.57 -17.78 5.79
N SER A 100 0.95 -16.61 5.84
CA SER A 100 1.37 -15.50 6.70
C SER A 100 1.39 -15.87 8.18
N VAL A 101 0.47 -16.72 8.65
CA VAL A 101 0.46 -17.18 10.05
C VAL A 101 1.44 -18.34 10.28
N HIS A 102 1.58 -19.24 9.31
CA HIS A 102 2.45 -20.41 9.42
C HIS A 102 3.94 -20.06 9.38
N PHE A 103 4.33 -19.16 8.48
CA PHE A 103 5.72 -18.80 8.27
C PHE A 103 6.16 -17.58 9.09
N LYS A 104 5.40 -17.19 10.14
CA LYS A 104 5.80 -16.07 11.00
C LYS A 104 7.20 -16.30 11.58
N PRO A 105 8.07 -15.27 11.63
CA PRO A 105 9.40 -15.41 12.20
C PRO A 105 9.20 -15.71 13.67
N HIS A 106 9.79 -16.80 14.14
CA HIS A 106 9.75 -17.11 15.55
C HIS A 106 10.58 -16.03 16.29
N PRO A 107 10.04 -15.30 17.29
CA PRO A 107 10.76 -14.20 17.95
C PRO A 107 12.15 -14.61 18.48
N LEU A 108 12.30 -15.88 18.85
CA LEU A 108 13.56 -16.46 19.35
C LEU A 108 14.70 -16.59 18.33
N THR A 109 14.47 -16.45 17.01
CA THR A 109 15.58 -16.48 16.02
C THR A 109 16.38 -15.18 16.01
N LEU A 110 15.84 -14.10 16.58
CA LEU A 110 16.52 -12.82 16.73
C LEU A 110 17.20 -12.76 18.10
N LYS A 111 18.19 -13.61 18.37
CA LYS A 111 18.99 -13.46 19.61
C LYS A 111 19.82 -12.17 19.50
N PRO A 112 19.53 -11.12 20.28
CA PRO A 112 20.33 -9.91 20.27
C PRO A 112 21.61 -10.20 21.06
N GLY A 113 22.71 -10.54 20.37
CA GLY A 113 24.00 -10.73 21.06
C GLY A 113 25.12 -11.48 20.34
N GLY A 114 24.89 -12.17 19.23
CA GLY A 114 26.00 -12.80 18.48
C GLY A 114 26.77 -11.83 17.57
N SER A 115 27.96 -12.23 17.14
CA SER A 115 28.82 -11.43 16.25
C SER A 115 28.18 -11.26 14.86
N ALA A 116 28.31 -10.07 14.25
CA ALA A 116 27.66 -9.73 12.98
C ALA A 116 27.95 -10.72 11.82
N GLY A 117 29.10 -11.41 11.85
CA GLY A 117 29.52 -12.36 10.83
C GLY A 117 28.91 -13.76 10.97
N GLU A 118 28.72 -14.28 12.18
CA GLU A 118 28.13 -15.60 12.41
C GLU A 118 26.62 -15.59 12.10
N HIS A 119 25.94 -14.49 12.43
CA HIS A 119 24.51 -14.30 12.13
C HIS A 119 24.17 -14.27 10.65
N ALA A 120 25.10 -13.90 9.75
CA ALA A 120 24.79 -13.78 8.33
C ALA A 120 24.61 -15.14 7.64
N ARG A 121 25.42 -16.15 8.01
CA ARG A 121 25.33 -17.49 7.42
C ARG A 121 24.10 -18.25 7.91
N ASP A 122 23.83 -18.19 9.22
CA ASP A 122 22.68 -18.87 9.80
C ASP A 122 21.37 -18.28 9.25
N ARG A 123 21.26 -16.94 9.16
CA ARG A 123 20.12 -16.26 8.52
C ARG A 123 19.86 -16.74 7.09
N ASN A 124 20.88 -16.82 6.24
CA ASN A 124 20.68 -17.28 4.86
C ASN A 124 20.16 -18.74 4.80
N SER A 125 20.60 -19.60 5.71
CA SER A 125 20.12 -20.99 5.76
C SER A 125 18.67 -21.10 6.24
N GLU A 126 18.28 -20.31 7.24
CA GLU A 126 16.90 -20.22 7.73
C GLU A 126 15.97 -19.62 6.68
N LEU A 127 16.41 -18.58 5.98
CA LEU A 127 15.68 -17.98 4.85
C LEU A 127 15.45 -19.00 3.74
N ARG A 128 16.49 -19.73 3.36
CA ARG A 128 16.38 -20.76 2.31
C ARG A 128 15.42 -21.87 2.72
N LYS A 129 15.51 -22.33 3.97
CA LYS A 129 14.57 -23.33 4.50
C LYS A 129 13.12 -22.81 4.47
N SER A 130 12.88 -21.57 4.91
CA SER A 130 11.56 -20.95 4.84
C SER A 130 11.02 -20.88 3.41
N TRP A 131 11.87 -20.55 2.43
CA TRP A 131 11.48 -20.56 1.02
C TRP A 131 11.17 -21.97 0.49
N ASP A 132 11.98 -22.97 0.84
CA ASP A 132 11.74 -24.36 0.44
C ASP A 132 10.42 -24.88 1.04
N ASP A 133 10.12 -24.53 2.29
CA ASP A 133 8.85 -24.86 2.95
C ASP A 133 7.66 -24.13 2.28
N GLN A 134 7.78 -22.83 2.00
CA GLN A 134 6.76 -22.06 1.25
C GLN A 134 6.50 -22.67 -0.12
N LYS A 135 7.56 -23.06 -0.84
CA LYS A 135 7.48 -23.72 -2.13
C LYS A 135 6.77 -25.06 -2.02
N SER A 136 7.13 -25.88 -1.04
CA SER A 136 6.47 -27.18 -0.78
C SER A 136 4.97 -27.01 -0.51
N PHE A 137 4.59 -25.98 0.25
CA PHE A 137 3.18 -25.64 0.49
C PHE A 137 2.46 -25.27 -0.82
N LEU A 138 3.07 -24.38 -1.61
CA LEU A 138 2.47 -23.88 -2.86
C LEU A 138 2.39 -24.95 -3.96
N GLN A 139 3.33 -25.89 -4.00
CA GLN A 139 3.34 -26.98 -5.00
C GLN A 139 2.06 -27.84 -4.96
N GLN A 140 1.32 -27.83 -3.86
CA GLN A 140 0.05 -28.55 -3.68
C GLN A 140 -1.11 -27.96 -4.51
N PHE A 141 -0.99 -26.72 -5.01
CA PHE A 141 -2.05 -26.05 -5.75
C PHE A 141 -1.87 -26.15 -7.27
N SER A 142 -2.98 -26.12 -8.01
CA SER A 142 -2.96 -26.04 -9.48
C SER A 142 -2.33 -24.73 -9.97
N THR A 143 -1.84 -24.70 -11.22
CA THR A 143 -1.24 -23.47 -11.79
C THR A 143 -2.22 -22.29 -11.79
N GLN A 144 -3.51 -22.55 -12.05
CA GLN A 144 -4.53 -21.51 -12.00
C GLN A 144 -4.69 -20.93 -10.59
N GLU A 145 -4.66 -21.76 -9.55
CA GLU A 145 -4.72 -21.32 -8.15
C GLU A 145 -3.47 -20.55 -7.74
N LEU A 146 -2.29 -20.93 -8.24
CA LEU A 146 -1.06 -20.18 -7.99
C LEU A 146 -1.11 -18.77 -8.59
N PHE A 147 -1.68 -18.61 -9.79
CA PHE A 147 -1.88 -17.28 -10.36
C PHE A 147 -2.94 -16.45 -9.63
N GLN A 148 -3.95 -17.10 -9.02
CA GLN A 148 -4.89 -16.42 -8.11
C GLN A 148 -4.18 -15.91 -6.85
N ILE A 149 -3.32 -16.74 -6.26
CA ILE A 149 -2.49 -16.37 -5.10
C ILE A 149 -1.54 -15.22 -5.46
N ASP A 150 -0.78 -15.32 -6.56
CA ASP A 150 0.14 -14.25 -7.01
C ASP A 150 -0.58 -12.91 -7.19
N ARG A 151 -1.75 -12.96 -7.85
CA ARG A 151 -2.55 -11.78 -8.14
C ARG A 151 -2.98 -11.07 -6.86
N LEU A 152 -3.44 -11.83 -5.86
CA LEU A 152 -3.93 -11.25 -4.61
C LEU A 152 -2.81 -10.88 -3.64
N THR A 153 -1.66 -11.55 -3.69
CA THR A 153 -0.44 -11.06 -3.03
C THR A 153 -0.05 -9.69 -3.59
N GLY A 154 -0.06 -9.52 -4.92
CA GLY A 154 0.17 -8.21 -5.54
C GLY A 154 -0.85 -7.13 -5.14
N PHE A 155 -2.11 -7.50 -4.95
CA PHE A 155 -3.13 -6.60 -4.40
C PHE A 155 -2.83 -6.22 -2.94
N LEU A 156 -2.49 -7.18 -2.08
CA LEU A 156 -2.14 -6.88 -0.69
C LEU A 156 -0.89 -5.98 -0.60
N SER A 157 0.15 -6.23 -1.41
CA SER A 157 1.34 -5.37 -1.48
C SER A 157 0.99 -3.94 -1.91
N TRP A 158 0.02 -3.78 -2.79
CA TRP A 158 -0.46 -2.47 -3.22
C TRP A 158 -1.16 -1.71 -2.10
N ILE A 159 -1.95 -2.42 -1.28
CA ILE A 159 -2.68 -1.84 -0.14
C ILE A 159 -1.69 -1.49 0.98
N ALA A 160 -0.72 -2.36 1.24
CA ALA A 160 0.39 -2.07 2.14
C ALA A 160 1.20 -0.85 1.69
N GLN A 161 1.56 -0.76 0.39
CA GLN A 161 2.23 0.42 -0.16
C GLN A 161 1.40 1.69 0.01
N TRP A 162 0.07 1.59 -0.13
CA TRP A 162 -0.84 2.71 0.12
C TRP A 162 -0.73 3.17 1.57
N ALA A 163 -0.79 2.26 2.54
CA ALA A 163 -0.69 2.58 3.97
C ALA A 163 0.66 3.24 4.32
N VAL A 164 1.77 2.67 3.85
CA VAL A 164 3.13 3.24 4.03
C VAL A 164 3.21 4.67 3.48
N THR A 165 2.63 4.90 2.30
CA THR A 165 2.65 6.24 1.67
C THR A 165 1.78 7.22 2.44
N ALA A 166 0.60 6.77 2.88
CA ALA A 166 -0.37 7.58 3.59
C ALA A 166 0.17 8.06 4.95
N GLU A 167 0.83 7.17 5.69
CA GLU A 167 1.47 7.50 6.96
C GLU A 167 2.59 8.52 6.79
N ARG A 168 3.49 8.28 5.83
CA ARG A 168 4.65 9.13 5.59
C ARG A 168 4.26 10.53 5.13
N ASN A 169 3.15 10.64 4.41
CA ASN A 169 2.58 11.94 4.07
C ASN A 169 2.21 12.78 5.30
N GLY A 170 2.00 12.15 6.47
CA GLY A 170 1.80 12.83 7.74
C GLY A 170 3.03 12.92 8.65
N LEU A 171 4.20 12.44 8.21
CA LEU A 171 5.45 12.58 8.96
C LEU A 171 6.24 13.83 8.52
N LYS A 172 7.02 14.38 9.45
CA LYS A 172 7.99 15.47 9.19
C LYS A 172 9.32 14.91 8.69
N GLY A 173 10.08 15.74 7.99
CA GLY A 173 11.46 15.47 7.63
C GLY A 173 11.66 14.68 6.34
N PRO A 174 12.93 14.43 5.98
CA PRO A 174 13.27 13.66 4.80
C PRO A 174 12.87 12.19 4.97
N MET A 175 12.30 11.63 3.91
CA MET A 175 11.88 10.24 3.87
C MET A 175 13.11 9.31 4.00
N GLU A 176 13.19 8.52 5.06
CA GLU A 176 14.20 7.48 5.18
C GLU A 176 14.01 6.41 4.08
N LEU A 177 15.12 5.90 3.53
CA LEU A 177 15.16 5.12 2.29
C LEU A 177 14.64 3.68 2.39
N ASN A 178 14.28 3.18 3.59
CA ASN A 178 14.01 1.75 3.80
C ASN A 178 12.58 1.30 3.43
N GLN A 179 12.03 1.81 2.31
CA GLN A 179 10.61 1.68 1.93
C GLN A 179 10.14 0.28 1.57
N TYR A 180 11.04 -0.55 1.04
CA TYR A 180 10.67 -1.86 0.50
C TYR A 180 10.34 -2.87 1.60
N ASN A 181 11.05 -2.78 2.74
CA ASN A 181 10.87 -3.73 3.84
C ASN A 181 9.50 -3.58 4.50
N ASP A 182 9.02 -2.36 4.70
CA ASP A 182 7.73 -2.11 5.37
C ASP A 182 6.56 -2.78 4.64
N ILE A 183 6.54 -2.70 3.31
CA ILE A 183 5.47 -3.24 2.46
C ILE A 183 5.43 -4.76 2.56
N GLU A 184 6.59 -5.39 2.36
CA GLU A 184 6.72 -6.84 2.43
C GLU A 184 6.40 -7.35 3.83
N MET A 185 6.83 -6.63 4.89
CA MET A 185 6.49 -6.94 6.27
C MET A 185 4.99 -6.90 6.55
N LEU A 186 4.26 -5.89 6.05
CA LEU A 186 2.80 -5.80 6.16
C LEU A 186 2.09 -6.99 5.51
N VAL A 187 2.46 -7.32 4.26
CA VAL A 187 1.87 -8.45 3.53
C VAL A 187 2.17 -9.77 4.23
N PHE A 188 3.40 -9.92 4.71
CA PHE A 188 3.84 -11.08 5.46
C PHE A 188 3.14 -11.21 6.82
N ALA A 189 2.85 -10.10 7.52
CA ALA A 189 2.04 -10.08 8.73
C ALA A 189 0.58 -10.53 8.49
N GLY A 190 0.12 -10.45 7.25
CA GLY A 190 -1.08 -11.08 6.72
C GLY A 190 -2.22 -10.11 6.42
N PRO A 191 -3.31 -10.61 5.80
CA PRO A 191 -4.42 -9.79 5.31
C PRO A 191 -5.05 -8.86 6.35
N HIS A 192 -5.18 -9.28 7.61
CA HIS A 192 -5.69 -8.41 8.69
C HIS A 192 -4.78 -7.20 8.92
N ALA A 193 -3.46 -7.40 8.98
CA ALA A 193 -2.50 -6.31 9.20
C ALA A 193 -2.52 -5.31 8.03
N VAL A 194 -2.61 -5.82 6.80
CA VAL A 194 -2.76 -4.99 5.59
C VAL A 194 -4.05 -4.17 5.64
N LEU A 195 -5.18 -4.79 5.99
CA LEU A 195 -6.46 -4.09 6.10
C LEU A 195 -6.42 -2.99 7.17
N ARG A 196 -5.93 -3.29 8.38
CA ARG A 196 -5.82 -2.27 9.43
C ARG A 196 -4.88 -1.14 9.05
N GLY A 197 -3.74 -1.44 8.43
CA GLY A 197 -2.83 -0.40 7.98
C GLY A 197 -3.47 0.54 6.94
N TYR A 198 -4.35 -0.02 6.09
CA TYR A 198 -5.15 0.77 5.16
C TYR A 198 -6.23 1.61 5.86
N GLU A 199 -7.00 1.03 6.77
CA GLU A 199 -8.08 1.71 7.49
C GLU A 199 -7.55 2.86 8.38
N ASP A 200 -6.44 2.62 9.06
CA ASP A 200 -5.82 3.58 9.98
C ASP A 200 -4.80 4.51 9.29
N ALA A 201 -4.51 4.26 8.00
CA ALA A 201 -3.48 4.98 7.24
C ALA A 201 -2.10 5.02 7.94
N THR A 202 -1.69 3.91 8.57
CA THR A 202 -0.47 3.77 9.38
C THR A 202 0.13 2.37 9.28
N ILE A 203 1.41 2.22 9.58
CA ILE A 203 2.09 0.93 9.69
C ILE A 203 2.49 0.59 11.14
N VAL A 204 2.10 1.42 12.11
CA VAL A 204 2.41 1.28 13.55
C VAL A 204 2.01 -0.09 14.12
N HIS A 205 1.07 -0.79 13.47
CA HIS A 205 0.67 -2.15 13.86
C HIS A 205 1.73 -3.22 13.59
N LEU A 206 2.83 -2.88 12.92
CA LEU A 206 3.95 -3.79 12.74
C LEU A 206 4.73 -3.94 14.07
N PRO A 207 5.14 -5.16 14.44
CA PRO A 207 6.04 -5.36 15.57
C PRO A 207 7.30 -4.49 15.38
N SER A 208 7.59 -3.60 16.33
CA SER A 208 8.71 -2.66 16.30
C SER A 208 10.09 -3.33 16.41
N GLU A 209 10.13 -4.65 16.56
CA GLU A 209 11.35 -5.44 16.53
C GLU A 209 11.84 -5.54 15.08
N HIS A 210 12.49 -4.47 14.62
CA HIS A 210 13.04 -4.32 13.29
C HIS A 210 13.96 -5.50 12.93
N ILE A 211 13.52 -6.32 11.98
CA ILE A 211 14.33 -7.39 11.39
C ILE A 211 15.05 -6.79 10.18
N ASP A 212 16.36 -6.62 10.24
CA ASP A 212 17.18 -6.36 9.04
C ASP A 212 16.98 -7.49 8.02
N ALA A 213 16.46 -7.18 6.83
CA ALA A 213 16.35 -8.04 5.63
C ALA A 213 15.95 -9.51 5.94
N GLY A 214 14.72 -9.69 6.45
CA GLY A 214 14.21 -10.97 6.93
C GLY A 214 13.45 -11.82 5.89
N PRO A 215 12.79 -12.90 6.34
CA PRO A 215 12.04 -13.86 5.48
C PRO A 215 10.83 -13.27 4.75
N TYR A 216 10.53 -12.01 4.99
CA TYR A 216 9.48 -11.27 4.31
C TYR A 216 9.91 -10.78 2.92
N THR A 217 11.21 -10.66 2.64
CA THR A 217 11.66 -10.22 1.31
C THR A 217 11.32 -11.26 0.24
N GLN A 218 10.61 -10.81 -0.80
CA GLN A 218 10.03 -11.67 -1.84
C GLN A 218 9.07 -12.76 -1.30
N PHE A 219 8.39 -12.48 -0.17
CA PHE A 219 7.40 -13.39 0.41
C PHE A 219 6.42 -13.87 -0.65
N ILE A 220 6.27 -15.21 -0.77
CA ILE A 220 5.49 -15.90 -1.81
C ILE A 220 6.07 -15.75 -3.24
N GLU A 221 6.57 -14.57 -3.64
CA GLU A 221 7.00 -14.27 -5.00
C GLU A 221 8.12 -15.19 -5.50
N GLN A 222 9.16 -15.40 -4.68
CA GLN A 222 10.29 -16.26 -5.06
C GLN A 222 9.84 -17.70 -5.26
N ALA A 223 9.05 -18.24 -4.31
CA ALA A 223 8.53 -19.61 -4.38
C ALA A 223 7.61 -19.80 -5.60
N LEU A 224 6.73 -18.84 -5.90
CA LEU A 224 5.90 -18.87 -7.10
C LEU A 224 6.70 -18.83 -8.39
N SER A 225 7.74 -17.99 -8.46
CA SER A 225 8.62 -17.90 -9.63
C SER A 225 9.34 -19.23 -9.89
N GLU A 226 9.86 -19.88 -8.85
CA GLU A 226 10.51 -21.19 -8.99
C GLU A 226 9.52 -22.27 -9.44
N ILE A 227 8.31 -22.32 -8.87
CA ILE A 227 7.28 -23.29 -9.27
C ILE A 227 6.85 -23.05 -10.73
N ALA A 228 6.69 -21.79 -11.15
CA ALA A 228 6.35 -21.46 -12.52
C ALA A 228 7.44 -21.94 -13.51
N GLN A 229 8.70 -21.75 -13.15
CA GLN A 229 9.85 -22.25 -13.92
C GLN A 229 9.86 -23.79 -13.99
N GLU A 230 9.65 -24.49 -12.87
CA GLU A 230 9.58 -25.96 -12.82
C GLU A 230 8.45 -26.53 -13.66
N ARG A 231 7.27 -25.88 -13.62
CA ARG A 231 6.10 -26.26 -14.42
C ARG A 231 6.18 -25.80 -15.87
N GLN A 232 7.24 -25.06 -16.25
CA GLN A 232 7.42 -24.47 -17.58
C GLN A 232 6.24 -23.62 -18.02
N VAL A 233 5.64 -22.89 -17.08
CA VAL A 233 4.50 -21.99 -17.35
C VAL A 233 4.98 -20.54 -17.37
N THR A 234 4.54 -19.79 -18.38
CA THR A 234 4.84 -18.36 -18.44
C THR A 234 3.95 -17.65 -17.43
N VAL A 235 4.57 -16.92 -16.50
CA VAL A 235 3.84 -16.03 -15.59
C VAL A 235 3.18 -14.94 -16.45
N PRO A 236 1.85 -14.80 -16.40
CA PRO A 236 1.13 -13.73 -17.08
C PRO A 236 1.74 -12.36 -16.72
N LEU A 237 1.53 -11.33 -17.55
CA LEU A 237 1.95 -9.96 -17.22
C LEU A 237 0.80 -9.00 -17.50
N GLY A 238 0.67 -7.94 -16.70
CA GLY A 238 -0.34 -6.89 -16.90
C GLY A 238 -1.75 -7.46 -16.94
N TYR A 239 -2.51 -7.14 -17.99
CA TYR A 239 -3.90 -7.56 -18.17
C TYR A 239 -4.10 -9.09 -18.22
N GLY A 240 -3.05 -9.86 -18.53
CA GLY A 240 -3.12 -11.33 -18.48
C GLY A 240 -3.47 -11.85 -17.08
N PHE A 241 -3.20 -11.07 -16.03
CA PHE A 241 -3.54 -11.42 -14.65
C PHE A 241 -5.01 -11.18 -14.25
N VAL A 242 -5.78 -10.39 -15.02
CA VAL A 242 -7.17 -10.04 -14.66
C VAL A 242 -8.02 -11.29 -14.53
N GLY A 243 -7.95 -12.13 -15.57
CA GLY A 243 -8.83 -13.28 -15.78
C GLY A 243 -8.74 -14.36 -14.69
N PHE A 244 -7.73 -14.32 -13.81
CA PHE A 244 -7.60 -15.30 -12.74
C PHE A 244 -8.58 -15.07 -11.61
N ILE A 245 -8.96 -13.82 -11.35
CA ILE A 245 -9.94 -13.46 -10.31
C ILE A 245 -11.21 -12.90 -10.93
N LEU A 246 -11.09 -11.96 -11.88
CA LEU A 246 -12.21 -11.22 -12.46
C LEU A 246 -12.55 -11.76 -13.85
N ASP A 247 -13.84 -11.98 -14.10
CA ASP A 247 -14.39 -12.38 -15.41
C ASP A 247 -14.72 -11.18 -16.29
N ASN A 248 -15.07 -10.05 -15.66
CA ASN A 248 -15.30 -8.77 -16.33
C ASN A 248 -14.94 -7.62 -15.39
N ILE A 249 -14.77 -6.41 -15.92
CA ILE A 249 -14.52 -5.21 -15.14
C ILE A 249 -15.51 -4.12 -15.56
N HIS A 250 -16.16 -3.49 -14.58
CA HIS A 250 -17.01 -2.32 -14.83
C HIS A 250 -16.13 -1.16 -15.25
N ASP A 251 -16.50 -0.48 -16.35
CA ASP A 251 -15.75 0.63 -16.92
C ASP A 251 -14.28 0.30 -17.28
N GLU A 252 -14.00 -0.91 -17.77
CA GLU A 252 -12.64 -1.32 -18.19
C GLU A 252 -11.99 -0.37 -19.23
N HIS A 253 -12.83 0.40 -19.93
CA HIS A 253 -12.47 1.35 -20.97
C HIS A 253 -12.38 2.80 -20.48
N ASP A 254 -12.58 3.07 -19.18
CA ASP A 254 -12.46 4.41 -18.65
C ASP A 254 -11.04 4.96 -18.86
N LYS A 255 -10.98 6.23 -19.22
CA LYS A 255 -9.74 6.95 -19.51
C LYS A 255 -9.65 8.22 -18.70
N CYS A 256 -8.42 8.69 -18.53
CA CYS A 256 -8.21 10.02 -18.01
C CYS A 256 -8.82 11.04 -18.97
N ARG A 257 -9.66 11.94 -18.46
CA ARG A 257 -10.30 12.98 -19.29
C ARG A 257 -9.31 13.99 -19.89
N HIS A 258 -8.10 14.13 -19.32
CA HIS A 258 -7.22 15.26 -19.61
C HIS A 258 -5.91 14.94 -20.32
N CYS A 259 -5.46 13.69 -20.37
CA CYS A 259 -4.21 13.36 -21.05
C CYS A 259 -4.38 12.33 -22.17
N ASP A 260 -5.60 11.90 -22.48
CA ASP A 260 -5.94 10.76 -23.36
C ASP A 260 -5.20 9.45 -23.05
N GLY A 261 -4.30 9.47 -22.06
CA GLY A 261 -3.52 8.35 -21.62
C GLY A 261 -4.46 7.30 -21.05
N THR A 262 -4.47 6.14 -21.71
CA THR A 262 -4.66 4.90 -20.98
C THR A 262 -3.61 4.92 -19.89
N ALA A 263 -4.05 4.91 -18.63
CA ALA A 263 -3.18 5.21 -17.49
C ALA A 263 -1.82 4.50 -17.61
N ASN A 264 -0.78 5.28 -17.33
CA ASN A 264 0.63 4.93 -17.47
C ASN A 264 0.92 3.41 -17.30
N PRO A 265 1.32 2.69 -18.38
CA PRO A 265 1.58 1.25 -18.32
C PRO A 265 2.82 0.90 -17.47
N HIS A 266 3.56 1.88 -16.96
CA HIS A 266 4.83 1.68 -16.27
C HIS A 266 4.74 1.35 -14.78
N ILE A 267 3.57 1.26 -14.16
CA ILE A 267 3.48 1.05 -12.71
C ILE A 267 3.08 -0.40 -12.41
N SER A 268 4.11 -1.24 -12.29
CA SER A 268 4.12 -2.63 -11.79
C SER A 268 3.44 -3.69 -12.69
N ARG A 269 4.16 -4.82 -12.90
CA ARG A 269 3.72 -6.00 -13.67
C ARG A 269 2.35 -6.59 -13.27
N ARG A 270 1.78 -6.15 -12.14
CA ARG A 270 0.61 -6.74 -11.49
C ARG A 270 -0.63 -5.84 -11.43
N ARG A 271 -0.61 -4.65 -12.05
CA ARG A 271 -1.78 -3.75 -12.04
C ARG A 271 -2.64 -3.87 -13.29
N LEU A 272 -3.94 -3.81 -13.08
CA LEU A 272 -4.97 -4.08 -14.09
C LEU A 272 -5.66 -2.80 -14.54
N LEU A 273 -6.14 -1.98 -13.60
CA LEU A 273 -6.93 -0.82 -13.96
C LEU A 273 -6.14 0.49 -13.97
N PRO A 274 -6.54 1.41 -14.87
CA PRO A 274 -6.19 2.81 -14.75
C PRO A 274 -6.45 3.34 -13.34
N ASN A 275 -5.42 3.89 -12.71
CA ASN A 275 -5.55 4.62 -11.44
C ASN A 275 -6.27 5.95 -11.73
N LEU A 276 -7.60 5.89 -11.84
CA LEU A 276 -8.47 7.04 -12.08
C LEU A 276 -9.14 7.44 -10.78
N TYR A 277 -9.16 8.74 -10.53
CA TYR A 277 -9.72 9.30 -9.33
C TYR A 277 -10.62 10.50 -9.64
N ASN A 278 -11.71 10.60 -8.89
CA ASN A 278 -12.68 11.67 -8.88
C ASN A 278 -13.14 11.91 -7.44
N GLU A 279 -14.11 12.81 -7.24
CA GLU A 279 -14.62 13.18 -5.91
C GLU A 279 -15.12 12.00 -5.06
N THR A 280 -15.52 10.89 -5.69
CA THR A 280 -16.04 9.71 -4.99
C THR A 280 -14.96 8.81 -4.38
N ASN A 281 -13.68 9.01 -4.75
CA ASN A 281 -12.56 8.20 -4.28
C ASN A 281 -11.29 9.02 -4.00
N TRP A 282 -11.42 10.31 -3.72
CA TRP A 282 -10.29 11.19 -3.46
C TRP A 282 -9.47 10.82 -2.22
N GLU A 283 -10.08 10.23 -1.22
CA GLU A 283 -9.38 9.74 -0.03
C GLU A 283 -8.31 8.70 -0.38
N HIS A 284 -8.46 7.97 -1.48
CA HIS A 284 -7.44 7.07 -1.95
C HIS A 284 -6.19 7.77 -2.48
N LEU A 285 -6.24 9.05 -2.86
CA LEU A 285 -5.04 9.76 -3.30
C LEU A 285 -4.00 9.91 -2.16
N LYS A 286 -4.45 9.81 -0.90
CA LYS A 286 -3.61 9.89 0.30
C LYS A 286 -2.43 8.93 0.29
N GLY A 287 -2.64 7.67 -0.06
CA GLY A 287 -1.57 6.67 -0.16
C GLY A 287 -0.95 6.57 -1.55
N ARG A 288 -1.14 7.57 -2.42
CA ARG A 288 -0.72 7.50 -3.84
C ARG A 288 0.17 8.63 -4.27
N LEU A 289 -0.17 9.83 -3.83
CA LEU A 289 0.60 11.01 -4.11
C LEU A 289 1.58 11.19 -2.95
N ASN A 290 2.85 10.89 -3.19
CA ASN A 290 3.89 11.21 -2.24
C ASN A 290 4.03 12.74 -2.16
N ARG A 291 3.88 13.32 -0.97
CA ARG A 291 4.00 14.76 -0.71
C ARG A 291 5.28 15.34 -1.30
N HIS A 292 6.42 14.69 -1.14
CA HIS A 292 7.70 15.14 -1.72
C HIS A 292 7.70 15.12 -3.25
N GLY A 293 6.87 14.26 -3.86
CA GLY A 293 6.71 14.18 -5.30
C GLY A 293 5.73 15.20 -5.87
N VAL A 294 4.86 15.81 -5.05
CA VAL A 294 3.78 16.71 -5.51
C VAL A 294 3.82 18.12 -4.94
N VAL A 295 4.58 18.37 -3.87
CA VAL A 295 4.88 19.72 -3.38
C VAL A 295 6.05 20.28 -4.19
N PRO A 296 5.92 21.47 -4.81
CA PRO A 296 6.91 21.95 -5.76
C PRO A 296 8.20 22.42 -5.08
N GLY A 297 9.33 22.08 -5.71
CA GLY A 297 10.66 22.51 -5.29
C GLY A 297 11.01 22.09 -3.87
N ASN A 298 11.31 23.10 -3.05
CA ASN A 298 11.86 22.98 -1.71
C ASN A 298 10.83 23.25 -0.61
N LEU A 299 9.55 23.48 -0.96
CA LEU A 299 8.51 23.79 0.03
C LEU A 299 8.27 22.67 1.05
N CYS A 300 8.49 21.41 0.68
CA CYS A 300 8.36 20.30 1.62
C CYS A 300 9.44 20.26 2.70
N PHE A 301 10.45 21.13 2.60
CA PHE A 301 11.53 21.30 3.58
C PHE A 301 11.60 22.74 4.12
N ASN A 302 10.61 23.58 3.81
CA ASN A 302 10.52 24.92 4.35
C ASN A 302 10.13 24.85 5.82
N LEU A 303 10.99 25.28 6.73
CA LEU A 303 10.77 25.14 8.18
C LEU A 303 9.50 25.86 8.70
N VAL A 304 8.98 26.85 7.97
CA VAL A 304 7.75 27.59 8.31
C VAL A 304 6.51 26.95 7.69
N GLU A 305 6.61 26.45 6.46
CA GLU A 305 5.46 25.91 5.72
C GLU A 305 5.33 24.38 5.79
N GLU A 306 6.37 23.67 6.26
CA GLU A 306 6.37 22.20 6.36
C GLU A 306 5.22 21.70 7.23
N GLU A 307 5.07 22.21 8.46
CA GLU A 307 4.05 21.71 9.39
C GLU A 307 2.62 21.91 8.86
N PRO A 308 2.20 23.11 8.39
CA PRO A 308 0.89 23.26 7.76
C PRO A 308 0.66 22.34 6.56
N LEU A 309 1.70 22.08 5.76
CA LEU A 309 1.60 21.16 4.62
C LEU A 309 1.51 19.70 5.09
N VAL A 310 2.28 19.27 6.09
CA VAL A 310 2.17 17.94 6.70
C VAL A 310 0.77 17.71 7.24
N GLN A 311 0.23 18.68 7.97
CA GLN A 311 -1.11 18.62 8.53
C GLN A 311 -2.17 18.45 7.43
N ALA A 312 -2.09 19.25 6.36
CA ALA A 312 -3.01 19.17 5.24
C ALA A 312 -3.03 17.80 4.54
N PHE A 313 -1.87 17.14 4.46
CA PHE A 313 -1.72 15.80 3.87
C PHE A 313 -2.10 14.68 4.87
N SER A 314 -2.23 14.99 6.16
CA SER A 314 -2.66 14.05 7.20
C SER A 314 -4.18 14.01 7.37
N ASP A 315 -4.82 15.17 7.20
CA ASP A 315 -6.24 15.40 7.42
C ASP A 315 -7.15 14.84 6.28
N ASP A 316 -8.34 15.42 6.13
CA ASP A 316 -9.31 15.06 5.10
C ASP A 316 -8.85 15.49 3.70
N TRP A 317 -8.33 14.53 2.95
CA TRP A 317 -7.94 14.69 1.55
C TRP A 317 -9.08 15.16 0.64
N SER A 318 -10.32 14.76 0.93
CA SER A 318 -11.46 15.21 0.16
C SER A 318 -11.69 16.71 0.37
N GLN A 319 -11.58 17.19 1.61
CA GLN A 319 -11.66 18.62 1.90
C GLN A 319 -10.52 19.39 1.24
N LEU A 320 -9.26 18.94 1.39
CA LEU A 320 -8.09 19.55 0.76
C LEU A 320 -8.33 19.73 -0.75
N LEU A 321 -8.75 18.67 -1.43
CA LEU A 321 -9.01 18.70 -2.87
C LEU A 321 -10.17 19.62 -3.23
N ARG A 322 -11.29 19.62 -2.47
CA ARG A 322 -12.39 20.55 -2.71
C ARG A 322 -11.91 22.01 -2.68
N GLU A 323 -11.06 22.36 -1.74
CA GLU A 323 -10.50 23.71 -1.59
C GLU A 323 -9.46 24.02 -2.67
N MET A 324 -8.61 23.07 -3.05
CA MET A 324 -7.67 23.24 -4.16
C MET A 324 -8.39 23.53 -5.47
N PHE A 325 -9.56 22.92 -5.73
CA PHE A 325 -10.38 23.30 -6.88
C PHE A 325 -10.84 24.76 -6.82
N THR A 326 -11.08 25.33 -5.65
CA THR A 326 -11.51 26.73 -5.50
C THR A 326 -10.39 27.72 -5.87
N CYS A 327 -9.13 27.35 -5.67
CA CYS A 327 -7.97 28.19 -5.95
C CYS A 327 -7.12 27.70 -7.15
N ARG A 328 -7.68 26.85 -8.01
CA ARG A 328 -7.00 26.31 -9.20
C ARG A 328 -6.73 27.41 -10.22
N GLN A 329 -5.74 27.18 -11.07
CA GLN A 329 -5.39 28.10 -12.16
C GLN A 329 -6.38 27.98 -13.34
N ASP A 330 -6.37 28.98 -14.23
CA ASP A 330 -7.28 29.04 -15.38
C ASP A 330 -7.08 27.86 -16.34
N GLU A 331 -5.87 27.30 -16.43
CA GLU A 331 -5.57 26.09 -17.21
C GLU A 331 -6.35 24.86 -16.73
N TYR A 332 -6.85 24.90 -15.48
CA TYR A 332 -7.67 23.88 -14.85
C TYR A 332 -9.15 24.28 -14.77
N ALA A 333 -9.58 25.39 -15.38
CA ALA A 333 -10.95 25.91 -15.24
C ALA A 333 -12.00 24.89 -15.68
N GLN A 334 -11.74 24.16 -16.77
CA GLN A 334 -12.60 23.12 -17.33
C GLN A 334 -12.59 21.78 -16.57
N TRP A 335 -11.70 21.60 -15.59
CA TRP A 335 -11.66 20.38 -14.80
C TRP A 335 -12.88 20.33 -13.87
N SER A 336 -13.59 19.20 -13.90
CA SER A 336 -14.69 18.89 -12.99
C SER A 336 -14.23 17.93 -11.90
N LYS A 337 -14.81 18.05 -10.71
CA LYS A 337 -14.59 17.10 -9.60
C LYS A 337 -15.08 15.69 -9.93
N GLN A 338 -15.99 15.58 -10.89
CA GLN A 338 -16.56 14.31 -11.35
C GLN A 338 -15.74 13.67 -12.48
N ASP A 339 -14.71 14.35 -12.99
CA ASP A 339 -13.88 13.80 -14.04
C ASP A 339 -13.01 12.67 -13.50
N TRP A 340 -12.91 11.59 -14.29
CA TRP A 340 -11.91 10.56 -14.04
C TRP A 340 -10.53 11.06 -14.45
N ILE A 341 -9.67 11.28 -13.46
CA ILE A 341 -8.34 11.87 -13.65
C ILE A 341 -7.28 10.89 -13.18
N CYS A 342 -6.25 10.64 -13.99
CA CYS A 342 -5.19 9.70 -13.62
C CYS A 342 -4.23 10.28 -12.58
N GLY A 343 -3.52 9.40 -11.84
CA GLY A 343 -2.55 9.81 -10.83
C GLY A 343 -1.46 10.79 -11.32
N GLN A 344 -1.05 10.71 -12.60
CA GLN A 344 -0.07 11.64 -13.17
C GLN A 344 -0.66 13.05 -13.35
N CYS A 345 -1.88 13.15 -13.86
CA CYS A 345 -2.59 14.42 -13.98
C CYS A 345 -2.85 15.04 -12.60
N TRP A 346 -3.21 14.23 -11.60
CA TRP A 346 -3.29 14.70 -10.22
C TRP A 346 -1.95 15.20 -9.69
N ALA A 347 -0.86 14.46 -9.90
CA ALA A 347 0.46 14.91 -9.45
C ALA A 347 0.85 16.27 -10.04
N THR A 348 0.54 16.51 -11.33
CA THR A 348 0.74 17.82 -11.96
C THR A 348 -0.18 18.90 -11.35
N PHE A 349 -1.47 18.60 -11.21
CA PHE A 349 -2.43 19.52 -10.59
C PHE A 349 -2.00 19.94 -9.17
N PHE A 350 -1.52 18.99 -8.37
CA PHE A 350 -1.00 19.28 -7.04
C PHE A 350 0.21 20.20 -7.07
N LYS A 351 1.22 19.90 -7.91
CA LYS A 351 2.42 20.75 -8.05
C LYS A 351 2.08 22.19 -8.36
N ASP A 352 1.08 22.39 -9.21
CA ASP A 352 0.69 23.71 -9.68
C ASP A 352 -0.23 24.47 -8.72
N THR A 353 -0.92 23.75 -7.82
CA THR A 353 -2.03 24.32 -7.03
C THR A 353 -1.77 24.32 -5.53
N ILE A 354 -1.02 23.37 -4.96
CA ILE A 354 -0.91 23.19 -3.50
C ILE A 354 -0.35 24.42 -2.78
N TRP A 355 0.65 25.08 -3.36
CA TRP A 355 1.24 26.30 -2.79
C TRP A 355 0.27 27.49 -2.86
N ARG A 356 -0.57 27.56 -3.89
CA ARG A 356 -1.63 28.59 -4.03
C ARG A 356 -2.74 28.37 -3.02
N TRP A 357 -3.13 27.11 -2.81
CA TRP A 357 -4.07 26.72 -1.77
C TRP A 357 -3.58 27.15 -0.39
N ARG A 358 -2.32 26.87 -0.06
CA ARG A 358 -1.73 27.30 1.22
C ARG A 358 -1.72 28.82 1.34
N LEU A 359 -1.31 29.55 0.29
CA LEU A 359 -1.32 31.01 0.27
C LEU A 359 -2.76 31.57 0.44
N TRP A 360 -3.76 30.94 -0.17
CA TRP A 360 -5.16 31.29 0.00
C TRP A 360 -5.65 31.06 1.43
N GLN A 361 -5.28 29.94 2.06
CA GLN A 361 -5.57 29.67 3.47
C GLN A 361 -4.98 30.76 4.39
N LYS A 362 -3.70 31.13 4.20
CA LYS A 362 -3.06 32.22 4.96
C LYS A 362 -3.83 33.54 4.83
N LYS A 363 -4.20 33.91 3.60
CA LYS A 363 -5.01 35.12 3.33
C LYS A 363 -6.38 35.06 4.01
N LYS A 364 -7.06 33.91 3.93
CA LYS A 364 -8.37 33.69 4.57
C LYS A 364 -8.29 33.81 6.09
N ALA A 365 -7.20 33.34 6.69
CA ALA A 365 -6.93 33.44 8.12
C ALA A 365 -6.46 34.84 8.57
N GLY A 366 -6.26 35.78 7.63
CA GLY A 366 -5.71 37.11 7.94
C GLY A 366 -4.24 37.08 8.35
N GLU A 367 -3.51 36.01 8.01
CA GLU A 367 -2.07 35.92 8.24
C GLU A 367 -1.33 36.96 7.39
N ARG A 368 -0.29 37.57 7.95
CA ARG A 368 0.59 38.46 7.20
C ARG A 368 1.34 37.65 6.13
N ILE A 369 1.31 38.13 4.89
CA ILE A 369 2.10 37.58 3.79
C ILE A 369 3.33 38.45 3.61
N GLU A 370 4.51 37.87 3.81
CA GLU A 370 5.77 38.57 3.61
C GLU A 370 6.06 38.81 2.12
N LYS A 371 7.13 39.58 1.85
CA LYS A 371 7.59 39.84 0.49
C LYS A 371 8.04 38.52 -0.17
N ASP A 372 7.65 38.33 -1.43
CA ASP A 372 8.05 37.16 -2.20
C ASP A 372 9.58 37.01 -2.29
N CYS A 373 10.06 35.81 -2.00
CA CYS A 373 11.43 35.41 -2.28
C CYS A 373 11.62 35.36 -3.81
N ARG A 374 12.70 35.97 -4.33
CA ARG A 374 13.00 35.93 -5.78
C ARG A 374 13.16 34.51 -6.35
N TYR A 375 13.52 33.54 -5.51
CA TYR A 375 13.65 32.13 -5.87
C TYR A 375 12.38 31.30 -5.59
N GLY A 376 11.35 31.91 -5.00
CA GLY A 376 10.07 31.28 -4.66
C GLY A 376 10.20 29.92 -3.98
N TYR A 377 9.34 28.98 -4.36
CA TYR A 377 9.39 27.61 -3.86
C TYR A 377 10.68 26.84 -4.21
N LYS A 378 11.55 27.38 -5.09
CA LYS A 378 12.87 26.79 -5.39
C LYS A 378 14.00 27.33 -4.51
N CYS A 379 13.74 28.27 -3.59
CA CYS A 379 14.78 28.82 -2.73
C CYS A 379 15.46 27.71 -1.91
N TRP A 380 16.79 27.65 -1.92
CA TRP A 380 17.55 26.67 -1.13
C TRP A 380 17.70 27.09 0.34
N GLU A 381 17.75 28.40 0.59
CA GLU A 381 17.95 28.95 1.94
C GLU A 381 16.79 28.60 2.87
N GLN A 382 15.57 28.41 2.36
CA GLN A 382 14.40 28.04 3.17
C GLN A 382 14.51 26.66 3.86
N CYS A 383 15.45 25.81 3.42
CA CYS A 383 15.64 24.45 3.92
C CYS A 383 16.81 24.28 4.88
N GLN A 384 17.62 25.33 5.08
CA GLN A 384 18.79 25.26 5.94
C GLN A 384 18.40 25.49 7.40
N GLU A 385 19.18 24.94 8.32
CA GLU A 385 18.98 25.19 9.76
C GLU A 385 19.14 26.69 10.09
N SER A 386 20.15 27.34 9.50
CA SER A 386 20.31 28.81 9.51
C SER A 386 19.28 29.55 8.65
N GLY A 387 18.45 28.80 7.92
CA GLY A 387 17.45 29.29 6.98
C GLY A 387 16.11 29.66 7.62
N LEU A 388 15.91 29.38 8.91
CA LEU A 388 14.66 29.70 9.61
C LEU A 388 14.34 31.19 9.53
N ASP A 389 15.35 32.05 9.73
CA ASP A 389 15.20 33.50 9.60
C ASP A 389 14.81 33.90 8.17
N HIS A 390 15.42 33.28 7.15
CA HIS A 390 15.07 33.52 5.74
C HIS A 390 13.63 33.06 5.43
N ALA A 391 13.25 31.86 5.89
CA ALA A 391 11.92 31.30 5.70
C ALA A 391 10.83 32.14 6.40
N GLY A 392 11.16 32.76 7.54
CA GLY A 392 10.26 33.68 8.25
C GLY A 392 10.17 35.08 7.64
N GLN A 393 11.22 35.54 6.94
CA GLN A 393 11.28 36.90 6.36
C GLN A 393 10.71 37.01 4.95
N PHE A 394 10.62 35.90 4.21
CA PHE A 394 10.18 35.89 2.82
C PHE A 394 9.06 34.89 2.58
N ASN A 395 8.15 35.22 1.66
CA ASN A 395 7.16 34.27 1.17
C ASN A 395 7.80 33.35 0.10
N HIS A 396 7.76 32.03 0.33
CA HIS A 396 8.16 31.01 -0.65
C HIS A 396 6.98 30.34 -1.36
N LEU A 397 5.74 30.67 -0.97
CA LEU A 397 4.51 30.25 -1.65
C LEU A 397 4.28 31.12 -2.90
N CYS A 398 5.29 31.20 -3.76
CA CYS A 398 5.28 31.98 -4.99
C CYS A 398 6.16 31.33 -6.07
N GLN A 399 5.89 31.71 -7.32
CA GLN A 399 6.68 31.25 -8.46
C GLN A 399 8.09 31.85 -8.44
N PRO A 400 9.13 31.09 -8.81
CA PRO A 400 10.49 31.63 -8.92
C PRO A 400 10.58 32.67 -10.04
N ILE A 401 11.09 33.86 -9.70
CA ILE A 401 11.41 34.92 -10.67
C ILE A 401 12.84 34.71 -11.21
N GLU A 402 13.73 34.25 -10.33
CA GLU A 402 15.12 33.90 -10.65
C GLU A 402 15.36 32.41 -10.40
N GLN A 403 16.33 31.83 -11.11
CA GLN A 403 16.83 30.50 -10.77
C GLN A 403 17.77 30.61 -9.57
N PRO A 404 17.64 29.75 -8.55
CA PRO A 404 18.61 29.73 -7.47
C PRO A 404 20.00 29.36 -8.02
N PRO A 405 21.09 29.87 -7.42
CA PRO A 405 22.43 29.41 -7.77
C PRO A 405 22.50 27.90 -7.58
N PHE A 406 23.05 27.20 -8.56
CA PHE A 406 23.20 25.74 -8.51
C PHE A 406 23.98 25.36 -7.24
N ARG A 407 23.35 24.59 -6.36
CA ARG A 407 24.03 23.89 -5.27
C ARG A 407 23.72 22.40 -5.40
N PRO A 408 24.72 21.53 -5.26
CA PRO A 408 24.46 20.11 -5.18
C PRO A 408 23.52 19.87 -3.98
N PRO A 409 22.57 18.93 -4.10
CA PRO A 409 21.72 18.56 -2.98
C PRO A 409 22.61 18.15 -1.78
N PRO A 410 22.23 18.51 -0.55
CA PRO A 410 22.91 18.13 0.66
C PRO A 410 22.92 16.61 0.67
N ARG A 411 24.10 16.03 0.89
CA ARG A 411 24.21 14.58 1.00
C ARG A 411 23.30 14.16 2.15
N ALA A 412 22.26 13.39 1.83
CA ALA A 412 21.41 12.80 2.83
C ALA A 412 22.29 11.95 3.76
N GLY A 413 22.40 12.35 5.03
CA GLY A 413 22.98 11.52 6.09
C GLY A 413 24.44 11.75 6.48
N VAL A 414 25.08 12.90 6.20
CA VAL A 414 26.46 13.13 6.69
C VAL A 414 26.58 14.22 7.78
N ASP A 415 25.76 15.27 7.79
CA ASP A 415 25.95 16.39 8.73
C ASP A 415 24.63 16.90 9.35
N ARG A 416 23.86 16.01 9.99
CA ARG A 416 22.83 16.43 10.97
C ARG A 416 23.27 15.90 12.34
N VAL A 417 24.14 16.67 13.00
CA VAL A 417 24.52 16.47 14.41
C VAL A 417 23.66 17.37 15.27
#